data_AF-A0A432R6M6-F1
#
_entry.id   AF-A0A432R6M6-F1
#
_cell.length_a   1.000
_cell.length_b   1.000
_cell.length_c   1.000
_cell.angle_alpha   90.00
_cell.angle_beta   90.00
_cell.angle_gamma   90.00
#
_symmetry.space_group_name_H-M   'P 1'
#
loop_
_entity.id
_entity.type
_entity.pdbx_description
1 polymer ?
#
loop_
_entity_poly.entity_id
_entity_poly.type
_entity_poly.pdbx_seq_one_letter_code
_entity_poly.pdbx_strand_id
1 'polypeptide(L)'
;MNDLDNDAIHLMRAAQVVRRELFHKSSIFKGSLEVESQEQSVSKSLLALVNMIIDGPNIKHQSQHHVNKAAITISQLLEFNYVKHYRKTSTTSVRHSTDQERPVPIYLGLTVHAQTRKKALVETLHEMGLSISYKRVLGISTALANSVCKMFEDDKVVCPPKLHSNLFTTGAVDNVDHKLNWA
;
A
#
# COMPACT_ATOMS: atom_id res chain seq x y z
N MET A 1 -11.08 -14.04 -40.12
CA MET A 1 -9.71 -13.92 -39.56
C MET A 1 -9.25 -12.46 -39.42
N ASN A 2 -9.99 -11.44 -39.90
CA ASN A 2 -9.53 -10.03 -39.87
C ASN A 2 -9.89 -9.20 -38.62
N ASP A 3 -10.95 -9.54 -37.86
CA ASP A 3 -11.37 -8.70 -36.71
C ASP A 3 -10.57 -8.97 -35.42
N LEU A 4 -10.25 -10.24 -35.15
CA LEU A 4 -9.46 -10.63 -33.97
C LEU A 4 -8.05 -10.02 -34.00
N ASP A 5 -7.45 -9.92 -35.19
CA ASP A 5 -6.13 -9.31 -35.35
C ASP A 5 -6.18 -7.79 -35.17
N ASN A 6 -7.27 -7.13 -35.59
CA ASN A 6 -7.49 -5.70 -35.36
C ASN A 6 -7.71 -5.39 -33.86
N ASP A 7 -8.55 -6.17 -33.18
CA ASP A 7 -8.80 -6.01 -31.74
C ASP A 7 -7.53 -6.25 -30.92
N ALA A 8 -6.71 -7.23 -31.30
CA ALA A 8 -5.42 -7.48 -30.68
C ALA A 8 -4.47 -6.28 -30.80
N ILE A 9 -4.47 -5.59 -31.96
CA ILE A 9 -3.68 -4.36 -32.16
C ILE A 9 -4.18 -3.24 -31.24
N HIS A 10 -5.50 -3.09 -31.06
CA HIS A 10 -6.08 -2.09 -30.16
C HIS A 10 -5.70 -2.36 -28.69
N LEU A 11 -5.80 -3.61 -28.24
CA LEU A 11 -5.39 -4.01 -26.89
C LEU A 11 -3.89 -3.80 -26.65
N MET A 12 -3.06 -4.16 -27.63
CA MET A 12 -1.61 -3.92 -27.56
C MET A 12 -1.30 -2.42 -27.41
N ARG A 13 -1.95 -1.56 -28.20
CA ARG A 13 -1.77 -0.10 -28.12
C ARG A 13 -2.23 0.46 -26.78
N ALA A 14 -3.38 0.03 -26.27
CA ALA A 14 -3.88 0.44 -24.96
C ALA A 14 -2.90 0.03 -23.84
N ALA A 15 -2.41 -1.21 -23.88
CA ALA A 15 -1.40 -1.70 -22.95
C ALA A 15 -0.11 -0.87 -23.04
N GLN A 16 0.38 -0.53 -24.24
CA GLN A 16 1.56 0.32 -24.41
C GLN A 16 1.38 1.71 -23.81
N VAL A 17 0.21 2.34 -23.99
CA VAL A 17 -0.10 3.65 -23.41
C VAL A 17 0.00 3.59 -21.88
N VAL A 18 -0.72 2.65 -21.26
CA VAL A 18 -0.73 2.49 -19.80
C VAL A 18 0.66 2.14 -19.27
N ARG A 19 1.35 1.18 -19.90
CA ARG A 19 2.68 0.74 -19.46
C ARG A 19 3.70 1.87 -19.44
N ARG A 20 3.64 2.82 -20.38
CA ARG A 20 4.55 3.99 -20.39
C ARG A 20 4.44 4.81 -19.11
N GLU A 21 3.23 5.07 -18.63
CA GLU A 21 3.03 5.83 -17.39
C GLU A 21 3.49 5.06 -16.15
N LEU A 22 3.26 3.74 -16.12
CA LEU A 22 3.66 2.88 -14.99
C LEU A 22 5.18 2.87 -14.76
N PHE A 23 5.98 3.09 -15.80
CA PHE A 23 7.44 3.08 -15.69
C PHE A 23 8.04 4.32 -15.03
N HIS A 24 7.32 5.43 -14.99
CA HIS A 24 7.86 6.72 -14.54
C HIS A 24 7.53 7.04 -13.08
N LYS A 25 6.70 6.23 -12.41
CA LYS A 25 6.22 6.49 -11.06
C LYS A 25 6.79 5.45 -10.09
N SER A 26 7.81 5.82 -9.31
CA SER A 26 8.20 5.08 -8.12
C SER A 26 7.50 5.65 -6.89
N SER A 27 7.10 4.78 -5.98
CA SER A 27 6.54 5.19 -4.69
C SER A 27 7.22 4.40 -3.59
N ILE A 28 7.85 5.13 -2.66
CA ILE A 28 8.45 4.56 -1.46
C ILE A 28 7.55 4.92 -0.28
N PHE A 29 7.17 3.93 0.51
CA PHE A 29 6.40 4.15 1.74
C PHE A 29 7.23 4.95 2.76
N LYS A 30 6.74 6.12 3.16
CA LYS A 30 7.42 7.05 4.07
C LYS A 30 6.99 6.95 5.53
N GLY A 31 6.24 5.91 5.89
CA GLY A 31 5.79 5.68 7.28
C GLY A 31 4.37 6.15 7.59
N SER A 32 3.68 6.79 6.64
CA SER A 32 2.28 7.19 6.78
C SER A 32 1.46 6.90 5.53
N LEU A 33 0.15 6.68 5.72
CA LEU A 33 -0.85 6.61 4.67
C LEU A 33 -1.84 7.74 4.87
N GLU A 34 -1.76 8.76 4.02
CA GLU A 34 -2.69 9.89 4.03
C GLU A 34 -4.08 9.48 3.54
N VAL A 35 -5.12 10.25 3.87
CA VAL A 35 -6.51 9.97 3.48
C VAL A 35 -6.65 9.80 1.97
N GLU A 36 -5.98 10.65 1.20
CA GLU A 36 -6.01 10.64 -0.28
C GLU A 36 -4.93 9.74 -0.90
N SER A 37 -4.12 9.05 -0.09
CA SER A 37 -3.01 8.22 -0.58
C SER A 37 -3.50 7.16 -1.58
N GLN A 38 -4.70 6.64 -1.37
CA GLN A 38 -5.28 5.63 -2.24
C GLN A 38 -5.53 6.18 -3.66
N GLU A 39 -6.15 7.35 -3.77
CA GLU A 39 -6.52 7.98 -5.04
C GLU A 39 -5.31 8.54 -5.78
N GLN A 40 -4.42 9.22 -5.06
CA GLN A 40 -3.23 9.87 -5.65
C GLN A 40 -2.15 8.87 -6.07
N SER A 41 -2.20 7.64 -5.54
CA SER A 41 -1.18 6.64 -5.85
C SER A 41 -1.26 6.09 -7.27
N VAL A 42 -2.41 6.14 -7.95
CA VAL A 42 -2.62 5.44 -9.24
C VAL A 42 -2.33 6.33 -10.45
N SER A 43 -1.93 5.74 -11.58
CA SER A 43 -1.85 6.43 -12.89
C SER A 43 -3.25 6.71 -13.49
N LYS A 44 -3.43 7.91 -14.04
CA LYS A 44 -4.73 8.35 -14.57
C LYS A 44 -5.18 7.50 -15.76
N SER A 45 -4.24 7.12 -16.66
CA SER A 45 -4.56 6.28 -17.82
C SER A 45 -5.00 4.87 -17.41
N LEU A 46 -4.36 4.27 -16.40
CA LEU A 46 -4.75 2.98 -15.86
C LEU A 46 -6.13 3.05 -15.22
N LEU A 47 -6.36 4.07 -14.38
CA LEU A 47 -7.64 4.23 -13.70
C LEU A 47 -8.79 4.40 -14.71
N ALA A 48 -8.58 5.22 -15.75
CA ALA A 48 -9.57 5.37 -16.83
C ALA A 48 -9.83 4.04 -17.55
N LEU A 49 -8.79 3.26 -17.87
CA LEU A 49 -8.94 1.95 -18.50
C LEU A 49 -9.69 0.96 -17.60
N VAL A 50 -9.34 0.89 -16.31
CA VAL A 50 -10.02 -0.01 -15.36
C VAL A 50 -11.47 0.40 -15.16
N ASN A 51 -11.79 1.70 -15.09
CA ASN A 51 -13.17 2.18 -15.08
C ASN A 51 -13.92 1.75 -16.35
N MET A 52 -13.30 1.85 -17.53
CA MET A 52 -13.92 1.36 -18.77
C MET A 52 -14.18 -0.15 -18.77
N ILE A 53 -13.35 -0.93 -18.08
CA ILE A 53 -13.53 -2.37 -17.95
C ILE A 53 -14.67 -2.70 -16.97
N ILE A 54 -14.76 -1.98 -15.85
CA ILE A 54 -15.75 -2.26 -14.79
C ILE A 54 -17.13 -1.71 -15.16
N ASP A 55 -17.19 -0.46 -15.62
CA ASP A 55 -18.45 0.28 -15.84
C ASP A 55 -18.84 0.36 -17.33
N GLY A 56 -17.99 -0.17 -18.22
CA GLY A 56 -18.18 -0.16 -19.67
C GLY A 56 -17.48 1.01 -20.38
N PRO A 57 -17.26 0.92 -21.71
CA PRO A 57 -16.52 1.91 -22.49
C PRO A 57 -17.38 3.17 -22.75
N ASN A 58 -17.62 3.97 -21.71
CA ASN A 58 -18.36 5.22 -21.80
C ASN A 58 -17.54 6.40 -21.27
N ILE A 59 -16.98 7.19 -22.19
CA ILE A 59 -16.16 8.36 -21.89
C ILE A 59 -16.97 9.44 -21.15
N LYS A 60 -18.30 9.50 -21.34
CA LYS A 60 -19.17 10.52 -20.71
C LYS A 60 -19.40 10.27 -19.22
N HIS A 61 -19.27 9.03 -18.75
CA HIS A 61 -19.35 8.70 -17.32
C HIS A 61 -18.01 8.91 -16.61
N GLN A 62 -16.88 8.90 -17.33
CA GLN A 62 -15.55 9.11 -16.74
C GLN A 62 -15.32 10.56 -16.28
N SER A 63 -16.08 11.53 -16.81
CA SER A 63 -16.04 12.94 -16.38
C SER A 63 -16.93 13.22 -15.16
N GLN A 64 -17.79 12.29 -14.77
CA GLN A 64 -18.52 12.36 -13.51
C GLN A 64 -17.55 11.93 -12.41
N HIS A 65 -17.20 12.85 -11.51
CA HIS A 65 -16.28 12.67 -10.38
C HIS A 65 -16.81 11.69 -9.32
N HIS A 66 -17.13 10.45 -9.69
CA HIS A 66 -17.44 9.39 -8.73
C HIS A 66 -16.19 8.54 -8.48
N VAL A 67 -15.76 8.47 -7.22
CA VAL A 67 -14.62 7.66 -6.80
C VAL A 67 -15.00 6.18 -6.87
N ASN A 68 -14.59 5.49 -7.94
CA ASN A 68 -14.75 4.04 -8.05
C ASN A 68 -13.65 3.33 -7.23
N LYS A 69 -13.97 2.99 -5.98
CA LYS A 69 -13.04 2.33 -5.04
C LYS A 69 -12.53 0.98 -5.56
N ALA A 70 -13.36 0.23 -6.29
CA ALA A 70 -12.96 -1.04 -6.88
C ALA A 70 -11.92 -0.81 -7.98
N ALA A 71 -12.16 0.16 -8.86
CA ALA A 71 -11.23 0.52 -9.92
C ALA A 71 -9.88 0.99 -9.38
N ILE A 72 -9.88 1.83 -8.33
CA ILE A 72 -8.65 2.28 -7.68
C ILE A 72 -7.89 1.11 -7.07
N THR A 73 -8.60 0.22 -6.36
CA THR A 73 -8.00 -0.96 -5.73
C THR A 73 -7.36 -1.88 -6.76
N ILE A 74 -8.10 -2.22 -7.82
CA ILE A 74 -7.59 -3.06 -8.92
C ILE A 74 -6.40 -2.39 -9.60
N SER A 75 -6.47 -1.08 -9.84
CA SER A 75 -5.37 -0.34 -10.45
C SER A 75 -4.12 -0.39 -9.59
N GLN A 76 -4.22 -0.13 -8.28
CA GLN A 76 -3.07 -0.29 -7.38
C GLN A 76 -2.48 -1.70 -7.38
N LEU A 77 -3.33 -2.73 -7.44
CA LEU A 77 -2.87 -4.12 -7.53
C LEU A 77 -2.18 -4.41 -8.87
N LEU A 78 -2.66 -3.83 -9.98
CA LEU A 78 -1.99 -3.92 -11.27
C LEU A 78 -0.62 -3.25 -11.23
N GLU A 79 -0.51 -2.05 -10.64
CA GLU A 79 0.78 -1.34 -10.49
C GLU A 79 1.73 -2.07 -9.55
N PHE A 80 1.21 -2.64 -8.46
CA PHE A 80 1.97 -3.43 -7.49
C PHE A 80 2.54 -4.71 -8.12
N ASN A 81 1.73 -5.43 -8.91
CA ASN A 81 2.13 -6.70 -9.53
C ASN A 81 2.85 -6.53 -10.87
N TYR A 82 3.06 -5.29 -11.30
CA TYR A 82 3.61 -4.99 -12.61
C TYR A 82 5.08 -5.42 -12.75
N VAL A 83 5.41 -6.03 -13.89
CA VAL A 83 6.79 -6.42 -14.24
C VAL A 83 7.29 -5.64 -15.45
N LYS A 84 8.49 -5.06 -15.32
CA LYS A 84 9.12 -4.21 -16.33
C LYS A 84 9.41 -4.92 -17.64
N HIS A 85 9.92 -6.15 -17.58
CA HIS A 85 10.13 -7.02 -18.73
C HIS A 85 9.58 -8.42 -18.45
N TYR A 86 9.06 -9.07 -19.48
CA TYR A 86 8.71 -10.49 -19.40
C TYR A 86 9.95 -11.29 -18.97
N ARG A 87 9.83 -12.04 -17.87
CA ARG A 87 10.96 -12.80 -17.33
C ARG A 87 10.98 -14.19 -18.00
N LYS A 88 12.03 -14.49 -18.76
CA LYS A 88 12.32 -15.88 -19.16
C LYS A 88 12.76 -16.63 -17.91
N THR A 89 11.88 -17.47 -17.39
CA THR A 89 12.14 -18.56 -16.42
C THR A 89 13.41 -18.38 -15.57
N SER A 90 13.35 -17.54 -14.54
CA SER A 90 14.35 -17.52 -13.46
C SER A 90 13.64 -17.67 -12.13
N THR A 91 13.95 -18.73 -11.40
CA THR A 91 13.35 -19.14 -10.13
C THR A 91 13.67 -18.22 -8.94
N THR A 92 14.54 -17.21 -9.13
CA THR A 92 15.11 -16.38 -8.03
C THR A 92 14.74 -14.90 -8.08
N SER A 93 13.85 -14.47 -8.98
CA SER A 93 13.53 -13.04 -9.09
C SER A 93 12.43 -12.61 -8.13
N VAL A 94 12.74 -11.65 -7.23
CA VAL A 94 11.73 -11.00 -6.37
C VAL A 94 10.66 -10.37 -7.27
N ARG A 95 9.40 -10.80 -7.11
CA ARG A 95 8.28 -10.33 -7.95
C ARG A 95 7.97 -8.86 -7.69
N HIS A 96 8.02 -8.43 -6.43
CA HIS A 96 7.61 -7.10 -5.99
C HIS A 96 8.82 -6.27 -5.52
N SER A 97 9.09 -5.16 -6.18
CA SER A 97 10.04 -4.15 -5.65
C SER A 97 9.34 -3.31 -4.58
N THR A 98 10.11 -2.85 -3.58
CA THR A 98 9.63 -1.84 -2.62
C THR A 98 9.20 -0.55 -3.30
N ASP A 99 9.78 -0.23 -4.45
CA ASP A 99 9.48 1.00 -5.23
C ASP A 99 8.13 0.94 -5.94
N GLN A 100 7.52 -0.25 -5.98
CA GLN A 100 6.21 -0.51 -6.59
C GLN A 100 5.13 -0.71 -5.53
N GLU A 101 5.47 -0.62 -4.24
CA GLU A 101 4.49 -0.74 -3.17
C GLU A 101 3.44 0.36 -3.29
N ARG A 102 2.17 -0.05 -3.21
CA ARG A 102 1.02 0.85 -3.23
C ARG A 102 0.30 0.81 -1.88
N PRO A 103 -0.43 1.87 -1.52
CA PRO A 103 -1.14 1.97 -0.25
C PRO A 103 -1.96 0.74 0.12
N VAL A 104 -2.73 0.17 -0.82
CA VAL A 104 -3.61 -0.98 -0.56
C VAL A 104 -2.82 -2.23 -0.14
N PRO A 105 -1.84 -2.75 -0.91
CA PRO A 105 -1.02 -3.88 -0.49
C PRO A 105 -0.32 -3.70 0.86
N ILE A 106 0.18 -2.49 1.15
CA ILE A 106 0.82 -2.16 2.43
C ILE A 106 -0.21 -2.23 3.56
N TYR A 107 -1.32 -1.49 3.41
CA TYR A 107 -2.38 -1.41 4.41
C TYR A 107 -2.95 -2.79 4.72
N LEU A 108 -3.20 -3.61 3.69
CA LEU A 108 -3.74 -4.95 3.86
C LEU A 108 -2.78 -5.84 4.66
N GLY A 109 -1.49 -5.85 4.31
CA GLY A 109 -0.48 -6.64 5.02
C GLY A 109 -0.33 -6.21 6.48
N LEU A 110 -0.26 -4.90 6.73
CA LEU A 110 -0.17 -4.34 8.08
C LEU A 110 -1.43 -4.64 8.90
N THR A 111 -2.61 -4.41 8.35
CA THR A 111 -3.91 -4.59 9.04
C THR A 111 -4.15 -6.05 9.40
N VAL A 112 -3.92 -6.96 8.46
CA VAL A 112 -4.08 -8.40 8.69
C VAL A 112 -3.14 -8.88 9.79
N HIS A 113 -1.87 -8.44 9.78
CA HIS A 113 -0.95 -8.77 10.86
C HIS A 113 -1.37 -8.12 12.19
N ALA A 114 -1.82 -6.87 12.14
CA ALA A 114 -2.29 -6.10 13.29
C ALA A 114 -3.49 -6.74 13.99
N GLN A 115 -4.37 -7.39 13.23
CA GLN A 115 -5.58 -8.03 13.77
C GLN A 115 -5.36 -9.50 14.16
N THR A 116 -4.52 -10.23 13.41
CA THR A 116 -4.43 -11.69 13.57
C THR A 116 -3.13 -12.17 14.18
N ARG A 117 -2.04 -11.41 14.05
CA ARG A 117 -0.65 -11.85 14.33
C ARG A 117 -0.21 -13.12 13.59
N LYS A 118 -0.96 -13.58 12.57
CA LYS A 118 -0.66 -14.83 11.84
C LYS A 118 0.23 -14.57 10.63
N LYS A 119 1.49 -14.99 10.71
CA LYS A 119 2.45 -14.94 9.59
C LYS A 119 1.91 -15.61 8.33
N ALA A 120 1.41 -16.84 8.46
CA ALA A 120 0.95 -17.66 7.34
C ALA A 120 -0.11 -16.95 6.50
N LEU A 121 -1.05 -16.23 7.13
CA LEU A 121 -2.11 -15.51 6.42
C LEU A 121 -1.56 -14.35 5.59
N VAL A 122 -0.58 -13.61 6.11
CA VAL A 122 0.09 -12.52 5.37
C VAL A 122 0.88 -13.09 4.19
N GLU A 123 1.53 -14.24 4.36
CA GLU A 123 2.26 -14.89 3.27
C GLU A 123 1.32 -15.40 2.17
N THR A 124 0.17 -16.01 2.52
CA THR A 124 -0.84 -16.40 1.52
C THR A 124 -1.34 -15.21 0.70
N LEU A 125 -1.65 -14.08 1.35
CA LEU A 125 -2.08 -12.86 0.63
C LEU A 125 -0.96 -12.28 -0.24
N HIS A 126 0.29 -12.36 0.21
CA HIS A 126 1.44 -11.92 -0.56
C HIS A 126 1.67 -12.78 -1.80
N GLU A 127 1.56 -14.11 -1.67
CA GLU A 127 1.68 -15.06 -2.79
C GLU A 127 0.61 -14.83 -3.86
N MET A 128 -0.59 -14.45 -3.44
CA MET A 128 -1.68 -14.05 -4.34
C MET A 128 -1.47 -12.66 -4.97
N GLY A 129 -0.42 -11.93 -4.59
CA GLY A 129 -0.15 -10.58 -5.08
C GLY A 129 -1.07 -9.51 -4.50
N LEU A 130 -1.71 -9.78 -3.35
CA LEU A 130 -2.67 -8.87 -2.71
C LEU A 130 -2.03 -7.98 -1.65
N SER A 131 -0.97 -8.45 -0.99
CA SER A 131 -0.29 -7.70 0.06
C SER A 131 1.23 -7.71 -0.07
N ILE A 132 1.88 -6.84 0.70
CA ILE A 132 3.33 -6.93 0.95
C ILE A 132 3.69 -8.20 1.71
N SER A 133 4.96 -8.59 1.64
CA SER A 133 5.47 -9.79 2.35
C SER A 133 5.48 -9.60 3.86
N TYR A 134 5.40 -10.71 4.60
CA TYR A 134 5.52 -10.69 6.05
C TYR A 134 6.85 -10.06 6.53
N LYS A 135 7.95 -10.34 5.82
CA LYS A 135 9.26 -9.71 6.09
C LYS A 135 9.17 -8.19 6.00
N ARG A 136 8.46 -7.67 4.98
CA ARG A 136 8.27 -6.23 4.81
C ARG A 136 7.40 -5.63 5.92
N VAL A 137 6.33 -6.32 6.32
CA VAL A 137 5.49 -5.94 7.48
C VAL A 137 6.34 -5.77 8.74
N LEU A 138 7.19 -6.75 9.07
CA LEU A 138 8.09 -6.65 10.22
C LEU A 138 9.11 -5.51 10.07
N GLY A 139 9.63 -5.29 8.86
CA GLY A 139 10.53 -4.18 8.57
C GLY A 139 9.88 -2.81 8.83
N ILE A 140 8.63 -2.62 8.39
CA ILE A 140 7.86 -1.39 8.65
C ILE A 140 7.60 -1.24 10.16
N SER A 141 7.17 -2.31 10.83
CA SER A 141 6.91 -2.30 12.28
C SER A 141 8.16 -1.94 13.09
N THR A 142 9.31 -2.51 12.72
CA THR A 142 10.60 -2.23 13.36
C THR A 142 11.03 -0.79 13.13
N ALA A 143 10.88 -0.27 11.90
CA ALA A 143 11.20 1.13 11.59
C ALA A 143 10.32 2.10 12.39
N LEU A 144 9.04 1.79 12.55
CA LEU A 144 8.13 2.58 13.39
C LEU A 144 8.54 2.53 14.86
N ALA A 145 8.84 1.34 15.40
CA ALA A 145 9.29 1.19 16.79
C ALA A 145 10.59 1.98 17.05
N ASN A 146 11.57 1.89 16.15
CA ASN A 146 12.82 2.64 16.27
C ASN A 146 12.60 4.15 16.21
N SER A 147 11.66 4.62 15.37
CA SER A 147 11.31 6.05 15.29
C SER A 147 10.69 6.55 16.60
N VAL A 148 9.86 5.71 17.24
CA VAL A 148 9.27 6.02 18.55
C VAL A 148 10.32 6.00 19.66
N CYS A 149 11.25 5.03 19.68
CA CYS A 149 12.35 5.02 20.64
C CYS A 149 13.23 6.27 20.51
N LYS A 150 13.55 6.69 19.29
CA LYS A 150 14.29 7.92 19.05
C LYS A 150 13.57 9.15 19.58
N MET A 151 12.26 9.24 19.36
CA MET A 151 11.43 10.32 19.93
C MET A 151 11.51 10.35 21.47
N PHE A 152 11.51 9.18 22.14
CA PHE A 152 11.68 9.14 23.61
C PHE A 152 13.07 9.57 24.07
N GLU A 153 14.11 9.22 23.32
CA GLU A 153 15.48 9.67 23.59
C GLU A 153 15.62 11.18 23.42
N ASP A 154 14.96 11.75 22.42
CA ASP A 154 14.95 13.19 22.13
C ASP A 154 14.15 13.95 23.22
N ASP A 155 12.96 13.46 23.57
CA ASP A 155 12.06 14.08 24.56
C ASP A 155 12.50 13.82 26.01
N LYS A 156 13.47 12.92 26.24
CA LYS A 156 13.92 12.44 27.55
C LYS A 156 12.80 11.83 28.41
N VAL A 157 11.70 11.43 27.79
CA VAL A 157 10.54 10.85 28.46
C VAL A 157 9.87 9.83 27.54
N VAL A 158 9.35 8.77 28.15
CA VAL A 158 8.47 7.83 27.45
C VAL A 158 7.05 8.38 27.56
N CYS A 159 6.54 8.95 26.47
CA CYS A 159 5.15 9.41 26.37
C CYS A 159 4.45 8.79 25.16
N PRO A 160 3.13 8.59 25.18
CA PRO A 160 2.42 8.10 23.99
C PRO A 160 2.74 8.95 22.74
N PRO A 161 3.03 8.34 21.58
CA PRO A 161 3.40 9.10 20.36
C PRO A 161 2.32 10.03 19.79
N LYS A 162 1.09 9.92 20.31
CA LYS A 162 -0.02 10.81 19.97
C LYS A 162 -0.07 12.06 20.85
N LEU A 163 0.85 12.19 21.80
CA LEU A 163 0.96 13.38 22.64
C LEU A 163 1.55 14.51 21.79
N HIS A 164 0.88 15.65 21.78
CA HIS A 164 1.27 16.80 20.98
C HIS A 164 1.61 17.98 21.89
N SER A 165 2.62 18.75 21.51
CA SER A 165 2.92 20.04 22.15
C SER A 165 1.70 20.96 22.06
N ASN A 166 1.49 21.79 23.09
CA ASN A 166 0.37 22.75 23.18
C ASN A 166 -1.02 22.11 23.29
N LEU A 167 -1.12 20.83 23.63
CA LEU A 167 -2.39 20.18 23.96
C LEU A 167 -2.44 19.85 25.45
N PHE A 168 -3.50 20.30 26.13
CA PHE A 168 -3.76 19.88 27.50
C PHE A 168 -4.11 18.39 27.50
N THR A 169 -3.25 17.57 28.10
CA THR A 169 -3.44 16.11 28.16
C THR A 169 -3.75 15.69 29.58
N THR A 170 -4.94 15.13 29.80
CA THR A 170 -5.30 14.46 31.05
C THR A 170 -4.95 12.98 30.96
N GLY A 171 -3.99 12.52 31.77
CA GLY A 171 -3.67 11.10 31.91
C GLY A 171 -4.29 10.53 33.18
N ALA A 172 -4.94 9.37 33.09
CA ALA A 172 -5.24 8.56 34.27
C ALA A 172 -4.01 7.71 34.57
N VAL A 173 -3.41 7.90 35.75
CA VAL A 173 -2.32 7.05 36.22
C VAL A 173 -2.95 5.96 37.09
N ASP A 174 -3.02 4.75 36.58
CA ASP A 174 -3.54 3.57 37.27
C ASP A 174 -2.37 2.61 37.60
N ASN A 175 -2.44 1.90 38.73
CA ASN A 175 -1.38 1.02 39.28
C ASN A 175 -0.02 1.68 39.57
N VAL A 176 0.01 2.74 40.39
CA VAL A 176 1.23 3.10 41.12
C VAL A 176 1.36 2.16 42.31
N ASP A 177 2.01 1.01 42.12
CA ASP A 177 2.31 0.09 43.21
C ASP A 177 3.22 0.79 44.24
N HIS A 178 2.63 1.22 45.35
CA HIS A 178 3.40 1.62 46.52
C HIS A 178 4.03 0.37 47.13
N LYS A 179 5.28 0.05 46.74
CA LYS A 179 6.11 -0.82 47.59
C LYS A 179 6.41 -0.06 48.88
N LEU A 180 5.51 -0.19 49.86
CA LEU A 180 5.86 0.08 51.26
C LEU A 180 6.90 -0.96 51.66
N ASN A 181 8.17 -0.60 51.52
CA ASN A 181 9.25 -1.29 52.19
C ASN A 181 9.08 -1.02 53.68
N TRP A 182 8.45 -1.94 54.42
CA TRP A 182 8.63 -2.03 55.85
C TRP A 182 9.83 -2.95 56.11
N ALA A 183 10.71 -2.45 56.96
CA ALA A 183 11.94 -3.08 57.42
C ALA A 183 11.68 -4.33 58.26
#